data_AF-R9NZS1-F1
#
_entry.id   AF-R9NZS1-F1
#
_cell.length_a   1.000
_cell.length_b   1.000
_cell.length_c   1.000
_cell.angle_alpha   90.00
_cell.angle_beta   90.00
_cell.angle_gamma   90.00
#
_symmetry.space_group_name_H-M   'P 1'
#
loop_
_entity.id
_entity.type
_entity.pdbx_description
1 polymer ?
#
loop_
_entity_poly.entity_id
_entity_poly.type
_entity_poly.pdbx_seq_one_letter_code
_entity_poly.pdbx_strand_id
1 'polypeptide(L)'
;MLQWSRRYDHVDRVLDKPGPSTDDAFQAGAAVKNFLRTQSKILVIGAGGLGCEILSNLALSGFHNIHIIDMDTIDVSNLNRQFLFREKDVGRSKAQVAAEFVQRRVPGVQITPYHGKIQDKDEAYYKQFNIIICGLDSVEARRWINATLVNMVDDDDPDSLKPLIDGGTEGFKGQARVILPTITSCYECSLDMLNKQTTYPICTIANTPRLPEHCIEWASVLEWPRVFGDKKLDNDNPDHISWLFDQASARAASFGITGVTWNLTQGVVKNIIPAIASTNAIIAAACVLEAFKFATTAAPFLNNYMMFTGNDSVYTYTFEHEKRPDCPVCGGEARNMSFSSEDTVERLIERLGEMADLQIKKPSLSLAGKPLYFQAPPQLEQATRPNLEKKLVDVCKEGDEITVTDARLPFTLGIIVNFA
;
A
#
# COMPACT_ATOMS: atom_id res chain seq x y z
N MET A 1 -3.28 26.91 -27.24
CA MET A 1 -1.83 27.21 -27.17
C MET A 1 -1.13 26.03 -26.51
N LEU A 2 -0.63 25.05 -27.26
CA LEU A 2 0.00 23.84 -26.70
C LEU A 2 1.46 24.09 -26.27
N GLN A 3 2.14 25.07 -26.85
CA GLN A 3 3.48 25.48 -26.43
C GLN A 3 3.59 27.01 -26.51
N TRP A 4 3.98 27.64 -25.39
CA TRP A 4 4.38 29.04 -25.36
C TRP A 4 5.84 29.13 -24.93
N SER A 5 6.50 30.23 -25.27
CA SER A 5 7.93 30.41 -24.99
C SER A 5 8.20 30.27 -23.50
N ARG A 6 9.30 29.61 -23.15
CA ARG A 6 9.79 29.44 -21.77
C ARG A 6 8.95 28.54 -20.86
N ARG A 7 7.97 27.82 -21.40
CA ARG A 7 7.09 26.91 -20.63
C ARG A 7 7.86 25.90 -19.77
N TYR A 8 8.93 25.31 -20.31
CA TYR A 8 9.72 24.28 -19.64
C TYR A 8 11.07 24.77 -19.11
N ASP A 9 11.29 26.09 -19.03
CA ASP A 9 12.59 26.68 -18.67
C ASP A 9 13.20 26.09 -17.39
N HIS A 10 12.39 25.85 -16.36
CA HIS A 10 12.87 25.33 -15.07
C HIS A 10 13.40 23.90 -15.19
N VAL A 11 12.67 23.04 -15.92
CA VAL A 11 13.07 21.65 -16.16
C VAL A 11 14.24 21.60 -17.14
N ASP A 12 14.17 22.38 -18.22
CA ASP A 12 15.18 22.39 -19.27
C ASP A 12 16.54 22.83 -18.77
N ARG A 13 16.61 23.78 -17.83
CA ARG A 13 17.87 24.19 -17.19
C ARG A 13 18.61 23.03 -16.51
N VAL A 14 17.87 22.09 -15.91
CA VAL A 14 18.45 20.89 -15.29
C VAL A 14 18.91 19.90 -16.36
N LEU A 15 18.19 19.83 -17.48
CA LEU A 15 18.44 18.86 -18.54
C LEU A 15 19.44 19.33 -19.62
N ASP A 16 19.76 20.62 -19.67
CA ASP A 16 20.62 21.20 -20.71
C ASP A 16 22.11 21.05 -20.42
N LYS A 17 22.51 20.86 -19.15
CA LYS A 17 23.91 20.81 -18.75
C LYS A 17 24.12 19.83 -17.62
N PRO A 18 25.22 19.04 -17.65
CA PRO A 18 25.62 18.24 -16.51
C PRO A 18 26.06 19.13 -15.35
N GLY A 19 26.05 18.57 -14.14
CA GLY A 19 26.46 19.23 -12.91
C GLY A 19 27.38 18.34 -12.07
N PRO A 20 27.93 18.84 -10.95
CA PRO A 20 28.87 18.05 -10.12
C PRO A 20 28.27 16.80 -9.47
N SER A 21 26.94 16.69 -9.45
CA SER A 21 26.20 15.59 -8.82
C SER A 21 25.25 14.90 -9.80
N THR A 22 25.47 15.06 -11.12
CA THR A 22 24.75 14.26 -12.11
C THR A 22 25.28 12.84 -12.13
N ASP A 23 24.43 11.87 -12.47
CA ASP A 23 24.86 10.49 -12.68
C ASP A 23 25.83 10.40 -13.86
N ASP A 24 26.77 9.45 -13.84
CA ASP A 24 27.73 9.24 -14.93
C ASP A 24 27.02 8.85 -16.24
N ALA A 25 25.84 8.23 -16.16
CA ALA A 25 25.00 7.90 -17.31
C ALA A 25 24.23 9.11 -17.89
N PHE A 26 24.31 10.30 -17.28
CA PHE A 26 23.54 11.47 -17.70
C PHE A 26 23.98 12.02 -19.06
N GLN A 27 23.03 12.15 -19.99
CA GLN A 27 23.25 12.78 -21.28
C GLN A 27 22.36 14.02 -21.44
N ALA A 28 22.98 15.19 -21.27
CA ALA A 28 22.30 16.47 -21.38
C ALA A 28 21.83 16.77 -22.82
N GLY A 29 20.73 17.53 -22.94
CA GLY A 29 20.24 18.10 -24.19
C GLY A 29 18.92 17.49 -24.68
N ALA A 30 18.76 17.42 -26.00
CA ALA A 30 17.47 17.10 -26.62
C ALA A 30 16.99 15.66 -26.36
N ALA A 31 17.90 14.70 -26.24
CA ALA A 31 17.57 13.29 -26.08
C ALA A 31 16.81 13.03 -24.76
N VAL A 32 17.38 13.44 -23.62
CA VAL A 32 16.73 13.27 -22.30
C VAL A 32 15.41 14.03 -22.21
N LYS A 33 15.33 15.22 -22.81
CA LYS A 33 14.09 16.01 -22.89
C LYS A 33 13.02 15.29 -23.70
N ASN A 34 13.41 14.68 -24.82
CA ASN A 34 12.51 13.91 -25.67
C ASN A 34 12.03 12.64 -24.96
N PHE A 35 12.94 11.91 -24.30
CA PHE A 35 12.60 10.73 -23.51
C PHE A 35 11.57 11.08 -22.43
N LEU A 36 11.88 12.05 -21.56
CA LEU A 36 11.00 12.48 -20.46
C LEU A 36 9.57 12.83 -20.94
N ARG A 37 9.48 13.53 -22.07
CA ARG A 37 8.21 14.07 -22.57
C ARG A 37 7.41 13.06 -23.38
N THR A 38 8.06 12.27 -24.23
CA THR A 38 7.38 11.51 -25.28
C THR A 38 7.48 10.00 -25.13
N GLN A 39 8.51 9.51 -24.45
CA GLN A 39 8.78 8.07 -24.32
C GLN A 39 8.51 7.56 -22.90
N SER A 40 8.77 8.39 -21.89
CA SER A 40 8.55 8.05 -20.49
C SER A 40 7.05 7.91 -20.20
N LYS A 41 6.65 6.69 -19.86
CA LYS A 41 5.30 6.31 -19.51
C LYS A 41 5.20 6.00 -18.02
N ILE A 42 4.42 6.80 -17.30
CA ILE A 42 4.30 6.72 -15.83
C ILE A 42 2.93 6.18 -15.45
N LEU A 43 2.88 5.24 -14.50
CA LEU A 43 1.63 4.83 -13.86
C LEU A 43 1.54 5.45 -12.47
N VAL A 44 0.43 6.13 -12.18
CA VAL A 44 0.06 6.57 -10.84
C VAL A 44 -1.05 5.66 -10.32
N ILE A 45 -0.86 5.10 -9.12
CA ILE A 45 -1.84 4.24 -8.46
C ILE A 45 -2.41 5.00 -7.25
N GLY A 46 -3.71 5.27 -7.30
CA GLY A 46 -4.42 6.10 -6.34
C GLY A 46 -4.54 7.55 -6.82
N ALA A 47 -5.76 8.08 -6.76
CA ALA A 47 -6.15 9.46 -7.05
C ALA A 47 -6.64 10.19 -5.79
N GLY A 48 -6.34 9.65 -4.60
CA GLY A 48 -6.56 10.31 -3.31
C GLY A 48 -5.64 11.51 -3.09
N GLY A 49 -5.58 12.03 -1.85
CA GLY A 49 -4.84 13.26 -1.53
C GLY A 49 -3.41 13.28 -2.07
N LEU A 50 -2.65 12.21 -1.81
CA LEU A 50 -1.30 12.04 -2.32
C LEU A 50 -1.26 11.88 -3.86
N GLY A 51 -2.17 11.10 -4.44
CA GLY A 51 -2.29 10.90 -5.88
C GLY A 51 -2.60 12.16 -6.68
N CYS A 52 -3.46 13.05 -6.14
CA CYS A 52 -3.77 14.36 -6.72
C CYS A 52 -2.51 15.24 -6.86
N GLU A 53 -1.70 15.28 -5.81
CA GLU A 53 -0.43 16.01 -5.78
C GLU A 53 0.59 15.38 -6.76
N ILE A 54 0.75 14.05 -6.73
CA ILE A 54 1.65 13.33 -7.65
C ILE A 54 1.31 13.62 -9.11
N LEU A 55 0.03 13.52 -9.48
CA LEU A 55 -0.42 13.73 -10.85
C LEU A 55 -0.13 15.16 -11.33
N SER A 56 -0.37 16.15 -10.47
CA SER A 56 -0.10 17.56 -10.76
C SER A 56 1.39 17.82 -10.89
N ASN A 57 2.20 17.29 -9.97
CA ASN A 57 3.65 17.45 -9.96
C ASN A 57 4.30 16.79 -11.19
N LEU A 58 3.87 15.58 -11.59
CA LEU A 58 4.37 14.93 -12.81
C LEU A 58 4.10 15.77 -14.06
N ALA A 59 2.86 16.23 -14.22
CA ALA A 59 2.45 17.03 -15.37
C ALA A 59 3.25 18.35 -15.49
N LEU A 60 3.59 18.96 -14.35
CA LEU A 60 4.40 20.19 -14.30
C LEU A 60 5.90 19.94 -14.45
N SER A 61 6.38 18.74 -14.13
CA SER A 61 7.78 18.31 -14.26
C SER A 61 8.15 17.85 -15.68
N GLY A 62 7.21 17.86 -16.62
CA GLY A 62 7.46 17.60 -18.04
C GLY A 62 7.09 16.20 -18.53
N PHE A 63 6.53 15.34 -17.68
CA PHE A 63 5.95 14.06 -18.10
C PHE A 63 4.67 14.31 -18.88
N HIS A 64 4.53 13.75 -20.08
CA HIS A 64 3.28 13.87 -20.85
C HIS A 64 2.43 12.61 -20.82
N ASN A 65 3.02 11.41 -20.80
CA ASN A 65 2.28 10.15 -20.89
C ASN A 65 2.09 9.54 -19.49
N ILE A 66 0.92 9.79 -18.89
CA ILE A 66 0.60 9.34 -17.53
C ILE A 66 -0.65 8.47 -17.58
N HIS A 67 -0.64 7.35 -16.87
CA HIS A 67 -1.84 6.57 -16.57
C HIS A 67 -2.18 6.74 -15.10
N ILE A 68 -3.48 6.72 -14.77
CA ILE A 68 -3.92 6.75 -13.38
C ILE A 68 -4.98 5.67 -13.12
N ILE A 69 -4.81 4.90 -12.05
CA ILE A 69 -5.76 3.89 -11.59
C ILE A 69 -6.32 4.31 -10.24
N ASP A 70 -7.65 4.34 -10.12
CA ASP A 70 -8.34 4.50 -8.82
C ASP A 70 -9.73 3.86 -8.89
N MET A 71 -10.08 3.08 -7.87
CA MET A 71 -11.36 2.35 -7.82
C MET A 71 -12.48 3.17 -7.17
N ASP A 72 -12.17 4.29 -6.52
CA ASP A 72 -13.14 5.03 -5.72
C ASP A 72 -13.88 6.09 -6.54
N THR A 73 -15.02 6.48 -5.99
CA THR A 73 -15.77 7.67 -6.37
C THR A 73 -15.49 8.82 -5.41
N ILE A 74 -15.70 10.05 -5.87
CA ILE A 74 -15.48 11.26 -5.08
C ILE A 74 -16.56 11.38 -4.01
N ASP A 75 -16.12 11.56 -2.77
CA ASP A 75 -16.98 11.85 -1.62
C ASP A 75 -16.79 13.31 -1.13
N VAL A 76 -17.79 13.88 -0.46
CA VAL A 76 -17.74 15.25 0.09
C VAL A 76 -16.56 15.40 1.07
N SER A 77 -16.27 14.37 1.87
CA SER A 77 -15.15 14.36 2.82
C SER A 77 -13.78 14.44 2.14
N ASN A 78 -13.69 14.23 0.83
CA ASN A 78 -12.45 14.29 0.07
C ASN A 78 -12.04 15.73 -0.27
N LEU A 79 -13.02 16.65 -0.37
CA LEU A 79 -12.83 18.00 -0.91
C LEU A 79 -11.90 18.90 -0.06
N ASN A 80 -11.68 18.56 1.21
CA ASN A 80 -10.79 19.31 2.10
C ASN A 80 -9.29 19.16 1.75
N ARG A 81 -8.92 18.12 1.01
CA ARG A 81 -7.50 17.78 0.73
C ARG A 81 -7.23 17.30 -0.69
N GLN A 82 -8.26 16.91 -1.45
CA GLN A 82 -8.14 16.40 -2.82
C GLN A 82 -8.53 17.51 -3.80
N PHE A 83 -7.63 18.48 -3.99
CA PHE A 83 -7.89 19.75 -4.67
C PHE A 83 -8.20 19.64 -6.18
N LEU A 84 -8.12 18.44 -6.77
CA LEU A 84 -8.57 18.19 -8.15
C LEU A 84 -10.10 18.07 -8.25
N PHE A 85 -10.79 17.83 -7.14
CA PHE A 85 -12.23 17.57 -7.11
C PHE A 85 -13.02 18.80 -6.66
N ARG A 86 -14.25 18.95 -7.15
CA ARG A 86 -15.19 19.99 -6.74
C ARG A 86 -16.49 19.35 -6.28
N GLU A 87 -17.34 20.13 -5.62
CA GLU A 87 -18.66 19.67 -5.14
C GLU A 87 -19.52 19.06 -6.25
N LYS A 88 -19.48 19.64 -7.46
CA LYS A 88 -20.19 19.10 -8.64
C LYS A 88 -19.67 17.75 -9.13
N ASP A 89 -18.49 17.32 -8.67
CA ASP A 89 -17.86 16.08 -9.09
C ASP A 89 -18.16 14.92 -8.13
N VAL A 90 -18.85 15.18 -7.01
CA VAL A 90 -19.24 14.15 -6.03
C VAL A 90 -20.04 13.03 -6.71
N GLY A 91 -19.67 11.78 -6.40
CA GLY A 91 -20.22 10.57 -7.01
C GLY A 91 -19.56 10.15 -8.32
N ARG A 92 -18.73 10.98 -8.95
CA ARG A 92 -17.96 10.61 -10.15
C ARG A 92 -16.69 9.85 -9.78
N SER A 93 -16.11 9.11 -10.74
CA SER A 93 -14.82 8.42 -10.58
C SER A 93 -13.68 9.40 -10.29
N LYS A 94 -12.89 9.13 -9.23
CA LYS A 94 -11.71 9.94 -8.90
C LYS A 94 -10.69 9.96 -10.04
N ALA A 95 -10.37 8.80 -10.61
CA ALA A 95 -9.41 8.68 -11.71
C ALA A 95 -9.80 9.55 -12.92
N GLN A 96 -11.07 9.48 -13.34
CA GLN A 96 -11.56 10.24 -14.49
C GLN A 96 -11.51 11.75 -14.25
N VAL A 97 -12.06 12.21 -13.12
CA VAL A 97 -12.09 13.65 -12.82
C VAL A 97 -10.69 14.21 -12.60
N ALA A 98 -9.79 13.45 -11.96
CA ALA A 98 -8.39 13.86 -11.78
C ALA A 98 -7.70 14.07 -13.15
N ALA A 99 -7.86 13.10 -14.07
CA ALA A 99 -7.32 13.19 -15.42
C ALA A 99 -7.92 14.38 -16.20
N GLU A 100 -9.24 14.57 -16.17
CA GLU A 100 -9.91 15.70 -16.82
C GLU A 100 -9.41 17.05 -16.29
N PHE A 101 -9.30 17.19 -14.96
CA PHE A 101 -8.88 18.43 -14.33
C PHE A 101 -7.46 18.80 -14.72
N VAL A 102 -6.51 17.86 -14.62
CA VAL A 102 -5.10 18.12 -14.89
C VAL A 102 -4.87 18.36 -16.37
N GLN A 103 -5.48 17.59 -17.28
CA GLN A 103 -5.36 17.83 -18.73
C GLN A 103 -5.90 19.19 -19.16
N ARG A 104 -7.00 19.64 -18.53
CA ARG A 104 -7.53 20.99 -18.76
C ARG A 104 -6.58 22.08 -18.22
N ARG A 105 -5.95 21.83 -17.08
CA ARG A 105 -5.08 22.81 -16.39
C ARG A 105 -3.69 22.90 -17.00
N VAL A 106 -3.13 21.78 -17.46
CA VAL A 106 -1.76 21.65 -17.97
C VAL A 106 -1.83 21.16 -19.43
N PRO A 107 -1.94 22.06 -20.42
CA PRO A 107 -2.15 21.64 -21.82
C PRO A 107 -1.05 20.71 -22.35
N GLY A 108 -1.37 19.65 -23.08
CA GLY A 108 -0.36 18.77 -23.71
C GLY A 108 0.17 17.64 -22.83
N VAL A 109 -0.25 17.54 -21.57
CA VAL A 109 -0.19 16.25 -20.86
C VAL A 109 -1.34 15.37 -21.35
N GLN A 110 -1.09 14.07 -21.49
CA GLN A 110 -2.07 13.05 -21.80
C GLN A 110 -2.20 12.12 -20.60
N ILE A 111 -3.39 12.10 -19.99
CA ILE A 111 -3.66 11.28 -18.82
C ILE A 111 -4.74 10.27 -19.17
N THR A 112 -4.40 8.98 -19.10
CA THR A 112 -5.32 7.87 -19.36
C THR A 112 -5.87 7.36 -18.02
N PRO A 113 -7.14 7.67 -17.67
CA PRO A 113 -7.73 7.19 -16.43
C PRO A 113 -8.25 5.76 -16.56
N TYR A 114 -8.16 5.01 -15.48
CA TYR A 114 -8.83 3.73 -15.30
C TYR A 114 -9.57 3.72 -13.97
N HIS A 115 -10.90 3.57 -14.05
CA HIS A 115 -11.74 3.41 -12.88
C HIS A 115 -11.90 1.92 -12.59
N GLY A 116 -11.20 1.44 -11.57
CA GLY A 116 -11.16 0.02 -11.24
C GLY A 116 -10.01 -0.30 -10.30
N LYS A 117 -9.92 -1.56 -9.95
CA LYS A 117 -8.91 -2.07 -9.03
C LYS A 117 -7.60 -2.31 -9.77
N ILE A 118 -6.48 -2.26 -9.05
CA ILE A 118 -5.17 -2.66 -9.62
C ILE A 118 -5.19 -4.13 -10.06
N GLN A 119 -5.91 -4.98 -9.34
CA GLN A 119 -6.05 -6.41 -9.63
C GLN A 119 -6.79 -6.70 -10.94
N ASP A 120 -7.45 -5.71 -11.54
CA ASP A 120 -8.16 -5.88 -12.82
C ASP A 120 -7.21 -5.83 -14.04
N LYS A 121 -5.93 -5.50 -13.81
CA LYS A 121 -4.89 -5.42 -14.84
C LYS A 121 -3.94 -6.60 -14.77
N ASP A 122 -3.50 -7.05 -15.93
CA ASP A 122 -2.54 -8.13 -16.08
C ASP A 122 -1.10 -7.61 -16.08
N GLU A 123 -0.17 -8.57 -16.06
CA GLU A 123 1.27 -8.30 -16.10
C GLU A 123 1.69 -7.47 -17.32
N ALA A 124 1.11 -7.76 -18.49
CA ALA A 124 1.39 -7.06 -19.73
C ALA A 124 1.04 -5.57 -19.63
N TYR A 125 -0.05 -5.23 -18.93
CA TYR A 125 -0.38 -3.85 -18.64
C TYR A 125 0.71 -3.17 -17.80
N TYR A 126 1.27 -3.81 -16.78
CA TYR A 126 2.31 -3.20 -15.95
C TYR A 126 3.66 -3.08 -16.66
N LYS A 127 4.00 -4.03 -17.55
CA LYS A 127 5.27 -4.02 -18.32
C LYS A 127 5.43 -2.81 -19.25
N GLN A 128 4.33 -2.14 -19.63
CA GLN A 128 4.39 -0.98 -20.53
C GLN A 128 4.94 0.30 -19.88
N PHE A 129 5.03 0.36 -18.55
CA PHE A 129 5.44 1.57 -17.84
C PHE A 129 6.96 1.60 -17.62
N ASN A 130 7.53 2.80 -17.57
CA ASN A 130 8.93 2.99 -17.16
C ASN A 130 9.05 3.11 -15.65
N ILE A 131 8.07 3.74 -14.99
CA ILE A 131 8.05 3.99 -13.54
C ILE A 131 6.62 3.88 -13.04
N ILE A 132 6.44 3.29 -11.86
CA ILE A 132 5.16 3.17 -11.18
C ILE A 132 5.24 3.92 -9.85
N ILE A 133 4.25 4.79 -9.58
CA ILE A 133 4.19 5.60 -8.36
C ILE A 133 2.90 5.28 -7.60
N CYS A 134 3.01 4.91 -6.34
CA CYS A 134 1.90 4.56 -5.47
C CYS A 134 1.59 5.70 -4.48
N GLY A 135 0.32 6.12 -4.48
CA GLY A 135 -0.29 6.97 -3.47
C GLY A 135 -1.49 6.28 -2.82
N LEU A 136 -1.31 4.99 -2.50
CA LEU A 136 -2.35 4.10 -1.95
C LEU A 136 -2.67 4.43 -0.48
N ASP A 137 -3.79 3.95 0.02
CA ASP A 137 -4.21 4.11 1.42
C ASP A 137 -4.29 2.77 2.18
N SER A 138 -4.17 1.64 1.48
CA SER A 138 -4.15 0.31 2.08
C SER A 138 -2.80 -0.39 1.96
N VAL A 139 -2.45 -1.12 3.02
CA VAL A 139 -1.26 -2.00 3.06
C VAL A 139 -1.45 -3.16 2.07
N GLU A 140 -2.65 -3.73 1.98
CA GLU A 140 -2.94 -4.88 1.11
C GLU A 140 -2.72 -4.54 -0.38
N ALA A 141 -3.15 -3.36 -0.85
CA ALA A 141 -2.90 -2.94 -2.22
C ALA A 141 -1.40 -2.71 -2.50
N ARG A 142 -0.65 -2.15 -1.53
CA ARG A 142 0.80 -1.96 -1.64
C ARG A 142 1.55 -3.28 -1.71
N ARG A 143 1.20 -4.25 -0.86
CA ARG A 143 1.77 -5.60 -0.89
C ARG A 143 1.50 -6.29 -2.23
N TRP A 144 0.28 -6.16 -2.75
CA TRP A 144 -0.09 -6.76 -4.04
C TRP A 144 0.74 -6.19 -5.18
N ILE A 145 0.79 -4.86 -5.37
CA ILE A 145 1.56 -4.28 -6.47
C ILE A 145 3.07 -4.54 -6.32
N ASN A 146 3.58 -4.48 -5.09
CA ASN A 146 4.98 -4.81 -4.80
C ASN A 146 5.33 -6.23 -5.28
N ALA A 147 4.52 -7.21 -4.89
CA ALA A 147 4.76 -8.59 -5.28
C ALA A 147 4.54 -8.82 -6.78
N THR A 148 3.55 -8.20 -7.41
CA THR A 148 3.38 -8.23 -8.87
C THR A 148 4.63 -7.73 -9.59
N LEU A 149 5.18 -6.57 -9.19
CA LEU A 149 6.37 -6.01 -9.85
C LEU A 149 7.65 -6.79 -9.59
N VAL A 150 7.75 -7.49 -8.46
CA VAL A 150 8.89 -8.40 -8.18
C VAL A 150 8.78 -9.68 -9.01
N ASN A 151 7.60 -10.29 -9.09
CA ASN A 151 7.36 -11.50 -9.89
C ASN A 151 7.49 -11.27 -11.40
N MET A 152 7.40 -10.01 -11.83
CA MET A 152 7.59 -9.59 -13.21
C MET A 152 9.05 -9.56 -13.65
N VAL A 153 9.99 -9.50 -12.72
CA VAL A 153 11.42 -9.38 -13.04
C VAL A 153 11.91 -10.66 -13.68
N ASP A 154 12.52 -10.51 -14.84
CA ASP A 154 13.17 -11.54 -15.63
C ASP A 154 14.64 -11.12 -15.84
N ASP A 155 15.57 -11.95 -15.40
CA ASP A 155 17.01 -11.66 -15.48
C ASP A 155 17.51 -11.59 -16.93
N ASP A 156 16.79 -12.20 -17.88
CA ASP A 156 17.09 -12.16 -19.30
C ASP A 156 16.50 -10.92 -20.02
N ASP A 157 15.57 -10.19 -19.37
CA ASP A 157 14.93 -8.99 -19.90
C ASP A 157 15.07 -7.81 -18.91
N PRO A 158 16.08 -6.93 -19.07
CA PRO A 158 16.27 -5.77 -18.20
C PRO A 158 15.06 -4.81 -18.19
N ASP A 159 14.26 -4.77 -19.26
CA ASP A 159 13.07 -3.92 -19.31
C ASP A 159 11.93 -4.46 -18.44
N SER A 160 12.01 -5.70 -17.97
CA SER A 160 11.04 -6.29 -17.05
C SER A 160 11.01 -5.60 -15.68
N LEU A 161 12.15 -5.04 -15.24
CA LEU A 161 12.29 -4.34 -13.97
C LEU A 161 11.64 -2.97 -14.03
N LYS A 162 10.58 -2.77 -13.24
CA LYS A 162 9.86 -1.49 -13.14
C LYS A 162 10.11 -0.86 -11.77
N PRO A 163 10.86 0.26 -11.69
CA PRO A 163 11.01 1.02 -10.46
C PRO A 163 9.65 1.40 -9.87
N LEU A 164 9.48 1.09 -8.59
CA LEU A 164 8.31 1.43 -7.80
C LEU A 164 8.67 2.54 -6.81
N ILE A 165 7.94 3.64 -6.87
CA ILE A 165 8.04 4.74 -5.91
C ILE A 165 6.79 4.72 -5.04
N ASP A 166 6.91 4.44 -3.75
CA ASP A 166 5.78 4.41 -2.82
C ASP A 166 5.79 5.63 -1.91
N GLY A 167 4.66 6.31 -1.80
CA GLY A 167 4.44 7.37 -0.82
C GLY A 167 3.37 6.96 0.19
N GLY A 168 3.57 7.33 1.44
CA GLY A 168 2.62 7.13 2.53
C GLY A 168 2.53 8.34 3.44
N THR A 169 1.34 8.59 3.98
CA THR A 169 1.05 9.77 4.82
C THR A 169 0.06 9.43 5.92
N GLU A 170 0.33 9.92 7.12
CA GLU A 170 -0.56 9.82 8.29
C GLU A 170 -0.38 11.07 9.15
N GLY A 171 -1.41 11.93 9.20
CA GLY A 171 -1.35 13.21 9.91
C GLY A 171 -0.19 14.09 9.44
N PHE A 172 0.73 14.38 10.35
CA PHE A 172 1.97 15.14 10.07
C PHE A 172 3.18 14.23 9.85
N LYS A 173 2.99 12.92 9.65
CA LYS A 173 4.05 11.97 9.32
C LYS A 173 3.88 11.48 7.91
N GLY A 174 4.97 11.14 7.26
CA GLY A 174 4.92 10.49 5.96
C GLY A 174 6.26 9.88 5.57
N GLN A 175 6.25 9.18 4.46
CA GLN A 175 7.42 8.53 3.90
C GLN A 175 7.36 8.52 2.38
N ALA A 176 8.54 8.58 1.77
CA ALA A 176 8.73 8.29 0.36
C ALA A 176 9.78 7.17 0.25
N ARG A 177 9.50 6.20 -0.62
CA ARG A 177 10.36 5.04 -0.82
C ARG A 177 10.60 4.78 -2.29
N VAL A 178 11.84 4.44 -2.61
CA VAL A 178 12.26 3.94 -3.93
C VAL A 178 12.55 2.45 -3.79
N ILE A 179 11.81 1.65 -4.55
CA ILE A 179 11.96 0.20 -4.62
C ILE A 179 12.37 -0.16 -6.05
N LEU A 180 13.58 -0.68 -6.18
CA LEU A 180 14.00 -1.47 -7.32
C LEU A 180 13.68 -2.94 -7.02
N PRO A 181 12.69 -3.54 -7.71
CA PRO A 181 12.35 -4.95 -7.53
C PRO A 181 13.59 -5.84 -7.61
N THR A 182 13.65 -6.88 -6.78
CA THR A 182 14.78 -7.83 -6.59
C THR A 182 16.14 -7.25 -6.17
N ILE A 183 16.41 -5.95 -6.37
CA ILE A 183 17.70 -5.32 -6.05
C ILE A 183 17.70 -4.71 -4.64
N THR A 184 16.75 -3.81 -4.37
CA THR A 184 16.64 -3.11 -3.08
C THR A 184 15.62 -3.77 -2.16
N SER A 185 15.52 -3.31 -0.91
CA SER A 185 14.45 -3.77 -0.02
C SER A 185 13.09 -3.40 -0.58
N CYS A 186 12.24 -4.42 -0.76
CA CYS A 186 10.89 -4.25 -1.28
C CYS A 186 9.91 -3.85 -0.16
N TYR A 187 8.64 -3.59 -0.50
CA TYR A 187 7.62 -3.21 0.49
C TYR A 187 7.52 -4.24 1.63
N GLU A 188 7.59 -5.51 1.27
CA GLU A 188 7.49 -6.64 2.21
C GLU A 188 8.66 -6.70 3.20
N CYS A 189 9.86 -6.22 2.82
CA CYS A 189 11.03 -6.22 3.70
C CYS A 189 10.86 -5.33 4.94
N SER A 190 9.95 -4.35 4.90
CA SER A 190 9.77 -3.35 5.95
C SER A 190 8.36 -3.37 6.56
N LEU A 191 7.65 -4.49 6.49
CA LEU A 191 6.29 -4.59 7.04
C LEU A 191 6.25 -4.41 8.57
N ASP A 192 7.32 -4.79 9.24
CA ASP A 192 7.52 -4.64 10.68
C ASP A 192 7.66 -3.18 11.13
N MET A 193 8.06 -2.28 10.23
CA MET A 193 8.07 -0.83 10.47
C MET A 193 6.67 -0.21 10.46
N LEU A 194 5.65 -0.91 9.97
CA LEU A 194 4.28 -0.42 9.98
C LEU A 194 3.70 -0.50 11.40
N ASN A 195 3.00 0.55 11.81
CA ASN A 195 2.27 0.52 13.07
C ASN A 195 1.23 -0.60 13.05
N LYS A 196 1.18 -1.40 14.12
CA LYS A 196 0.11 -2.39 14.30
C LYS A 196 -1.23 -1.66 14.36
N GLN A 197 -2.22 -2.17 13.63
CA GLN A 197 -3.58 -1.68 13.74
C GLN A 197 -4.08 -1.87 15.17
N THR A 198 -4.68 -0.83 15.74
CA THR A 198 -5.27 -0.89 17.07
C THR A 198 -6.46 -1.84 17.04
N THR A 199 -6.32 -3.03 17.66
CA THR A 199 -7.42 -3.98 17.87
C THR A 199 -7.75 -4.07 19.34
N TYR A 200 -9.01 -3.88 19.70
CA TYR A 200 -9.46 -4.01 21.09
C TYR A 200 -9.83 -5.47 21.41
N PRO A 201 -9.33 -6.06 22.51
CA PRO A 201 -9.69 -7.42 22.89
C PRO A 201 -11.20 -7.59 23.13
N ILE A 202 -11.78 -8.70 22.66
CA ILE A 202 -13.22 -8.99 22.78
C ILE A 202 -13.69 -8.92 24.24
N CYS A 203 -12.91 -9.46 25.19
CA CYS A 203 -13.26 -9.42 26.62
C CYS A 203 -13.33 -7.98 27.18
N THR A 204 -12.49 -7.08 26.66
CA THR A 204 -12.48 -5.66 27.06
C THR A 204 -13.69 -4.95 26.49
N ILE A 205 -13.96 -5.08 25.19
CA ILE A 205 -15.12 -4.44 24.57
C ILE A 205 -16.44 -5.02 25.09
N ALA A 206 -16.50 -6.31 25.43
CA ALA A 206 -17.72 -6.98 25.88
C ALA A 206 -18.03 -6.73 27.37
N ASN A 207 -17.02 -6.83 28.25
CA ASN A 207 -17.26 -6.89 29.70
C ASN A 207 -16.66 -5.71 30.48
N THR A 208 -15.55 -5.14 30.04
CA THR A 208 -14.80 -4.14 30.81
C THR A 208 -14.36 -2.94 29.94
N PRO A 209 -15.30 -2.21 29.32
CA PRO A 209 -14.97 -1.00 28.57
C PRO A 209 -14.37 0.06 29.51
N ARG A 210 -13.44 0.86 29.00
CA ARG A 210 -12.67 1.87 29.76
C ARG A 210 -12.54 3.18 29.00
N LEU A 211 -12.53 3.09 27.67
CA LEU A 211 -12.42 4.21 26.76
C LEU A 211 -13.70 4.32 25.92
N PRO A 212 -14.09 5.52 25.45
CA PRO A 212 -15.25 5.69 24.59
C PRO A 212 -15.15 4.86 23.29
N GLU A 213 -13.94 4.65 22.78
CA GLU A 213 -13.65 3.78 21.63
C GLU A 213 -14.09 2.33 21.89
N HIS A 214 -13.95 1.82 23.11
CA HIS A 214 -14.41 0.46 23.45
C HIS A 214 -15.94 0.33 23.35
N CYS A 215 -16.66 1.39 23.67
CA CYS A 215 -18.13 1.42 23.58
C CYS A 215 -18.59 1.45 22.13
N ILE A 216 -17.88 2.21 21.28
CA ILE A 216 -18.15 2.29 19.84
C ILE A 216 -17.82 0.95 19.17
N GLU A 217 -16.66 0.37 19.48
CA GLU A 217 -16.24 -0.92 18.92
C GLU A 217 -17.20 -2.05 19.33
N TRP A 218 -17.68 -2.04 20.58
CA TRP A 218 -18.73 -2.96 21.00
C TRP A 218 -20.01 -2.81 20.16
N ALA A 219 -20.44 -1.57 19.92
CA ALA A 219 -21.66 -1.33 19.15
C ALA A 219 -21.52 -1.85 17.71
N SER A 220 -20.34 -1.68 17.11
CA SER A 220 -20.01 -2.12 15.75
C SER A 220 -19.85 -3.63 15.63
N VAL A 221 -19.06 -4.26 16.51
CA VAL A 221 -18.61 -5.65 16.36
C VAL A 221 -19.54 -6.66 17.03
N LEU A 222 -20.21 -6.27 18.13
CA LEU A 222 -21.01 -7.19 18.94
C LEU A 222 -22.50 -6.87 18.86
N GLU A 223 -22.87 -5.60 19.05
CA GLU A 223 -24.29 -5.22 19.12
C GLU A 223 -24.96 -5.19 17.76
N TRP A 224 -24.28 -4.68 16.73
CA TRP A 224 -24.83 -4.62 15.39
C TRP A 224 -25.22 -6.00 14.83
N PRO A 225 -24.34 -7.03 14.84
CA PRO A 225 -24.73 -8.38 14.44
C PRO A 225 -25.82 -8.99 15.31
N ARG A 226 -25.87 -8.64 16.61
CA ARG A 226 -26.91 -9.13 17.53
C ARG A 226 -28.30 -8.59 17.17
N VAL A 227 -28.39 -7.34 16.75
CA VAL A 227 -29.68 -6.67 16.45
C VAL A 227 -30.11 -6.86 15.00
N PHE A 228 -29.18 -6.81 14.06
CA PHE A 228 -29.48 -6.83 12.63
C PHE A 228 -29.11 -8.15 11.92
N GLY A 229 -28.58 -9.13 12.65
CA GLY A 229 -28.21 -10.44 12.10
C GLY A 229 -27.20 -10.32 10.97
N ASP A 230 -27.60 -10.76 9.77
CA ASP A 230 -26.75 -10.79 8.58
C ASP A 230 -26.60 -9.45 7.86
N LYS A 231 -27.33 -8.40 8.26
CA LYS A 231 -27.20 -7.08 7.63
C LYS A 231 -25.81 -6.51 7.93
N LYS A 232 -24.99 -6.35 6.89
CA LYS A 232 -23.67 -5.73 7.04
C LYS A 232 -23.79 -4.26 7.46
N LEU A 233 -22.93 -3.86 8.38
CA LEU A 233 -22.74 -2.47 8.74
C LEU A 233 -22.11 -1.74 7.55
N ASP A 234 -22.85 -0.78 7.01
CA ASP A 234 -22.32 0.21 6.07
C ASP A 234 -21.80 1.42 6.85
N ASN A 235 -20.48 1.60 6.83
CA ASN A 235 -19.78 2.66 7.58
C ASN A 235 -20.01 4.04 6.95
N ASP A 236 -20.44 4.13 5.69
CA ASP A 236 -20.70 5.39 5.00
C ASP A 236 -22.16 5.85 5.11
N ASN A 237 -23.05 4.97 5.58
CA ASN A 237 -24.45 5.28 5.79
C ASN A 237 -24.66 6.11 7.08
N PRO A 238 -25.17 7.36 6.98
CA PRO A 238 -25.41 8.21 8.16
C PRO A 238 -26.35 7.59 9.20
N ASP A 239 -27.36 6.82 8.78
CA ASP A 239 -28.33 6.20 9.68
C ASP A 239 -27.66 5.09 10.52
N HIS A 240 -26.75 4.35 9.91
CA HIS A 240 -25.98 3.32 10.61
C HIS A 240 -25.03 3.94 11.63
N ILE A 241 -24.35 5.03 11.26
CA ILE A 241 -23.48 5.77 12.18
C ILE A 241 -24.28 6.38 13.33
N SER A 242 -25.48 6.90 13.07
CA SER A 242 -26.38 7.40 14.12
C SER A 242 -26.76 6.32 15.10
N TRP A 243 -27.15 5.15 14.59
CA TRP A 243 -27.46 4.01 15.44
C TRP A 243 -26.27 3.60 16.31
N LEU A 244 -25.06 3.54 15.74
CA LEU A 244 -23.84 3.22 16.49
C LEU A 244 -23.54 4.25 17.56
N PHE A 245 -23.70 5.54 17.24
CA PHE A 245 -23.51 6.63 18.19
C PHE A 245 -24.46 6.52 19.37
N ASP A 246 -25.74 6.23 19.13
CA ASP A 246 -26.75 6.09 20.17
C ASP A 246 -26.46 4.89 21.08
N GLN A 247 -26.16 3.72 20.50
CA GLN A 247 -25.81 2.52 21.26
C GLN A 247 -24.52 2.67 22.06
N ALA A 248 -23.49 3.26 21.45
CA ALA A 248 -22.22 3.52 22.12
C ALA A 248 -22.38 4.51 23.27
N SER A 249 -23.21 5.55 23.10
CA SER A 249 -23.48 6.55 24.14
C SER A 249 -24.25 5.94 25.31
N ALA A 250 -25.26 5.12 25.05
CA ALA A 250 -26.01 4.41 26.09
C ALA A 250 -25.11 3.47 26.91
N ARG A 251 -24.23 2.73 26.23
CA ARG A 251 -23.25 1.87 26.87
C ARG A 251 -22.20 2.67 27.66
N ALA A 252 -21.69 3.76 27.11
CA ALA A 252 -20.73 4.59 27.81
C ALA A 252 -21.33 5.13 29.12
N ALA A 253 -22.60 5.56 29.10
CA ALA A 253 -23.31 6.00 30.29
C ALA A 253 -23.45 4.89 31.35
N SER A 254 -23.72 3.64 30.97
CA SER A 254 -23.83 2.52 31.93
C SER A 254 -22.52 2.18 32.64
N PHE A 255 -21.37 2.53 32.04
CA PHE A 255 -20.04 2.32 32.62
C PHE A 255 -19.41 3.61 33.17
N GLY A 256 -20.13 4.74 33.17
CA GLY A 256 -19.61 6.03 33.61
C GLY A 256 -18.49 6.60 32.72
N ILE A 257 -18.44 6.19 31.44
CA ILE A 257 -17.46 6.65 30.45
C ILE A 257 -18.02 7.88 29.73
N THR A 258 -17.19 8.90 29.56
CA THR A 258 -17.51 10.12 28.81
C THR A 258 -16.69 10.21 27.53
N GLY A 259 -17.05 11.10 26.61
CA GLY A 259 -16.26 11.38 25.40
C GLY A 259 -16.72 10.66 24.13
N VAL A 260 -17.83 9.91 24.16
CA VAL A 260 -18.47 9.44 22.92
C VAL A 260 -19.04 10.65 22.17
N THR A 261 -18.55 10.88 20.96
CA THR A 261 -18.99 11.96 20.07
C THR A 261 -19.20 11.39 18.67
N TRP A 262 -20.03 12.05 17.86
CA TRP A 262 -20.25 11.66 16.48
C TRP A 262 -18.94 11.50 15.69
N ASN A 263 -18.03 12.45 15.82
CA ASN A 263 -16.72 12.43 15.14
C ASN A 263 -15.86 11.24 15.60
N LEU A 264 -15.87 10.92 16.90
CA LEU A 264 -15.16 9.75 17.41
C LEU A 264 -15.79 8.46 16.91
N THR A 265 -17.12 8.36 16.86
CA THR A 265 -17.83 7.21 16.30
C THR A 265 -17.44 6.96 14.85
N GLN A 266 -17.45 8.01 14.02
CA GLN A 266 -16.96 7.91 12.64
C GLN A 266 -15.48 7.53 12.57
N GLY A 267 -14.65 8.13 13.43
CA GLY A 267 -13.21 7.87 13.51
C GLY A 267 -12.87 6.41 13.77
N VAL A 268 -13.50 5.82 14.79
CA VAL A 268 -13.30 4.41 15.18
C VAL A 268 -13.84 3.47 14.11
N VAL A 269 -15.08 3.66 13.67
CA VAL A 269 -15.77 2.73 12.75
C VAL A 269 -15.12 2.72 11.36
N LYS A 270 -14.72 3.90 10.85
CA LYS A 270 -14.05 4.02 9.55
C LYS A 270 -12.53 3.86 9.63
N ASN A 271 -11.96 3.68 10.83
CA ASN A 271 -10.51 3.73 11.06
C ASN A 271 -9.86 4.95 10.38
N ILE A 272 -10.43 6.14 10.59
CA ILE A 272 -10.04 7.35 9.84
C ILE A 272 -8.60 7.73 10.17
N ILE A 273 -7.72 7.62 9.17
CA ILE A 273 -6.36 8.16 9.22
C ILE A 273 -6.44 9.68 8.95
N PRO A 274 -5.99 10.54 9.88
CA PRO A 274 -5.94 11.97 9.64
C PRO A 274 -5.11 12.26 8.39
N ALA A 275 -5.63 13.09 7.48
CA ALA A 275 -4.97 13.38 6.22
C ALA A 275 -4.88 14.89 6.01
N ILE A 276 -3.65 15.39 5.82
CA ILE A 276 -3.33 16.81 5.77
C ILE A 276 -2.71 17.13 4.42
N ALA A 277 -3.20 18.19 3.77
CA ALA A 277 -2.74 18.59 2.43
C ALA A 277 -1.23 18.89 2.39
N SER A 278 -0.68 19.54 3.42
CA SER A 278 0.76 19.84 3.49
C SER A 278 1.64 18.58 3.50
N THR A 279 1.27 17.58 4.29
CA THR A 279 1.99 16.29 4.35
C THR A 279 1.93 15.57 3.00
N ASN A 280 0.75 15.53 2.37
CA ASN A 280 0.59 14.97 1.02
C ASN A 280 1.48 15.68 0.00
N ALA A 281 1.54 17.01 0.03
CA ALA A 281 2.34 17.80 -0.89
C ALA A 281 3.85 17.53 -0.71
N ILE A 282 4.34 17.44 0.54
CA ILE A 282 5.75 17.14 0.84
C ILE A 282 6.13 15.76 0.31
N ILE A 283 5.33 14.73 0.60
CA ILE A 283 5.61 13.36 0.17
C ILE A 283 5.46 13.20 -1.34
N ALA A 284 4.42 13.78 -1.95
CA ALA A 284 4.27 13.77 -3.41
C ALA A 284 5.44 14.44 -4.12
N ALA A 285 5.95 15.55 -3.59
CA ALA A 285 7.10 16.23 -4.15
C ALA A 285 8.35 15.33 -4.10
N ALA A 286 8.58 14.65 -2.97
CA ALA A 286 9.66 13.67 -2.86
C ALA A 286 9.51 12.53 -3.88
N CYS A 287 8.33 11.91 -3.97
CA CYS A 287 8.07 10.82 -4.93
C CYS A 287 8.28 11.25 -6.38
N VAL A 288 7.76 12.42 -6.78
CA VAL A 288 7.90 12.91 -8.17
C VAL A 288 9.33 13.35 -8.49
N LEU A 289 10.07 13.87 -7.50
CA LEU A 289 11.48 14.17 -7.69
C LEU A 289 12.28 12.89 -7.99
N GLU A 290 11.99 11.79 -7.30
CA GLU A 290 12.62 10.50 -7.60
C GLU A 290 12.22 9.97 -8.98
N ALA A 291 10.96 10.10 -9.38
CA ALA A 291 10.53 9.74 -10.74
C ALA A 291 11.26 10.55 -11.81
N PHE A 292 11.45 11.85 -11.57
CA PHE A 292 12.22 12.73 -12.46
C PHE A 292 13.68 12.28 -12.56
N LYS A 293 14.32 11.96 -11.45
CA LYS A 293 15.71 11.46 -11.42
C LYS A 293 15.84 10.14 -12.18
N PHE A 294 14.95 9.17 -11.96
CA PHE A 294 14.96 7.91 -12.70
C PHE A 294 14.78 8.11 -14.20
N ALA A 295 13.83 8.96 -14.60
CA ALA A 295 13.55 9.18 -16.02
C ALA A 295 14.66 9.95 -16.75
N THR A 296 15.49 10.71 -16.02
CA THR A 296 16.41 11.67 -16.64
C THR A 296 17.88 11.44 -16.31
N THR A 297 18.19 10.62 -15.31
CA THR A 297 19.53 10.45 -14.72
C THR A 297 20.21 11.75 -14.29
N ALA A 298 19.44 12.84 -14.12
CA ALA A 298 19.97 14.16 -13.79
C ALA A 298 20.54 14.28 -12.37
N ALA A 299 20.27 13.32 -11.49
CA ALA A 299 20.89 13.19 -10.17
C ALA A 299 20.72 11.76 -9.63
N PRO A 300 21.55 11.33 -8.67
CA PRO A 300 21.33 10.11 -7.91
C PRO A 300 19.96 10.07 -7.25
N PHE A 301 19.31 8.92 -7.34
CA PHE A 301 18.03 8.65 -6.70
C PHE A 301 18.21 8.33 -5.21
N LEU A 302 17.11 8.45 -4.46
CA LEU A 302 16.99 8.11 -3.06
C LEU A 302 17.34 6.64 -2.84
N ASN A 303 18.30 6.38 -1.95
CA ASN A 303 18.67 5.02 -1.58
C ASN A 303 17.63 4.44 -0.60
N ASN A 304 16.58 3.86 -1.17
CA ASN A 304 15.44 3.24 -0.52
C ASN A 304 14.49 4.19 0.25
N TYR A 305 14.86 4.76 1.40
CA TYR A 305 13.86 5.27 2.34
C TYR A 305 14.08 6.72 2.79
N MET A 306 13.02 7.51 2.75
CA MET A 306 12.93 8.84 3.36
C MET A 306 11.71 8.89 4.29
N MET A 307 11.91 9.32 5.53
CA MET A 307 10.83 9.63 6.46
C MET A 307 10.71 11.13 6.69
N PHE A 308 9.48 11.59 6.96
CA PHE A 308 9.13 12.95 7.32
C PHE A 308 8.30 12.94 8.61
N THR A 309 8.59 13.87 9.52
CA THR A 309 7.76 14.16 10.70
C THR A 309 7.62 15.66 10.88
N GLY A 310 6.37 16.09 11.03
CA GLY A 310 5.94 17.49 11.12
C GLY A 310 5.27 17.87 12.44
N ASN A 311 5.32 17.01 13.47
CA ASN A 311 4.61 17.24 14.75
C ASN A 311 5.15 18.46 15.51
N ASP A 312 6.47 18.55 15.68
CA ASP A 312 7.13 19.61 16.46
C ASP A 312 7.93 20.59 15.59
N SER A 313 8.44 20.10 14.45
CA SER A 313 9.24 20.87 13.48
C SER A 313 9.24 20.15 12.12
N VAL A 314 9.98 20.66 11.14
CA VAL A 314 10.21 19.99 9.86
C VAL A 314 11.42 19.08 9.99
N TYR A 315 11.18 17.78 10.18
CA TYR A 315 12.24 16.78 10.28
C TYR A 315 12.14 15.75 9.16
N THR A 316 13.29 15.43 8.56
CA THR A 316 13.42 14.36 7.58
C THR A 316 14.65 13.52 7.88
N TYR A 317 14.54 12.21 7.70
CA TYR A 317 15.66 11.28 7.83
C TYR A 317 15.66 10.33 6.65
N THR A 318 16.85 10.09 6.09
CA THR A 318 17.05 9.23 4.92
C THR A 318 18.03 8.15 5.29
N PHE A 319 17.70 6.90 4.97
CA PHE A 319 18.54 5.74 5.25
C PHE A 319 18.26 4.64 4.23
N GLU A 320 19.28 3.81 3.99
CA GLU A 320 19.13 2.61 3.18
C GLU A 320 18.55 1.49 4.04
N HIS A 321 17.31 1.09 3.74
CA HIS A 321 16.72 -0.08 4.38
C HIS A 321 17.24 -1.35 3.70
N GLU A 322 17.80 -2.26 4.48
CA GLU A 322 18.42 -3.49 3.97
C GLU A 322 17.39 -4.46 3.38
N LYS A 323 17.79 -5.14 2.29
CA LYS A 323 16.99 -6.21 1.69
C LYS A 323 17.14 -7.47 2.54
N ARG A 324 16.00 -8.07 2.91
CA ARG A 324 15.97 -9.34 3.64
C ARG A 324 16.19 -10.54 2.71
N PRO A 325 17.15 -11.43 3.00
CA PRO A 325 17.35 -12.67 2.21
C PRO A 325 16.15 -13.62 2.32
N ASP A 326 15.52 -13.69 3.49
CA ASP A 326 14.34 -14.51 3.78
C ASP A 326 13.01 -13.82 3.42
N CYS A 327 13.06 -12.72 2.66
CA CYS A 327 11.85 -12.01 2.27
C CYS A 327 10.98 -12.91 1.39
N PRO A 328 9.69 -13.10 1.71
CA PRO A 328 8.81 -14.01 0.98
C PRO A 328 8.46 -13.53 -0.44
N VAL A 329 8.87 -12.30 -0.80
CA VAL A 329 8.62 -11.69 -2.10
C VAL A 329 9.91 -11.55 -2.89
N CYS A 330 10.94 -10.87 -2.38
CA CYS A 330 12.14 -10.55 -3.15
C CYS A 330 13.42 -11.27 -2.70
N GLY A 331 13.37 -12.05 -1.61
CA GLY A 331 14.55 -12.63 -0.96
C GLY A 331 14.93 -13.99 -1.54
N GLY A 332 13.95 -14.88 -1.69
CA GLY A 332 14.13 -16.20 -2.31
C GLY A 332 14.78 -17.25 -1.39
N GLU A 333 15.39 -16.88 -0.26
CA GLU A 333 15.89 -17.84 0.72
C GLU A 333 14.76 -18.38 1.61
N ALA A 334 14.86 -19.66 1.96
CA ALA A 334 13.94 -20.27 2.91
C ALA A 334 14.28 -19.87 4.35
N ARG A 335 13.25 -19.63 5.16
CA ARG A 335 13.38 -19.20 6.55
C ARG A 335 13.51 -20.40 7.48
N ASN A 336 14.55 -20.40 8.30
CA ASN A 336 14.71 -21.42 9.35
C ASN A 336 13.75 -21.18 10.50
N MET A 337 12.99 -22.20 10.89
CA MET A 337 12.12 -22.17 12.06
C MET A 337 12.30 -23.43 12.91
N SER A 338 12.45 -23.24 14.22
CA SER A 338 12.55 -24.34 15.19
C SER A 338 11.20 -24.65 15.81
N PHE A 339 10.87 -25.93 15.93
CA PHE A 339 9.62 -26.45 16.50
C PHE A 339 9.90 -27.54 17.52
N SER A 340 9.03 -27.66 18.51
CA SER A 340 9.05 -28.78 19.46
C SER A 340 8.39 -30.02 18.85
N SER A 341 8.61 -31.19 19.45
CA SER A 341 7.96 -32.43 19.01
C SER A 341 6.44 -32.43 19.15
N GLU A 342 5.89 -31.50 19.93
CA GLU A 342 4.46 -31.37 20.20
C GLU A 342 3.79 -30.32 19.30
N ASP A 343 4.56 -29.51 18.56
CA ASP A 343 4.00 -28.48 17.69
C ASP A 343 3.24 -29.11 16.52
N THR A 344 2.02 -28.63 16.29
CA THR A 344 1.13 -29.09 15.22
C THR A 344 1.25 -28.22 13.96
N VAL A 345 0.66 -28.70 12.86
CA VAL A 345 0.51 -27.89 11.63
C VAL A 345 -0.29 -26.62 11.92
N GLU A 346 -1.31 -26.69 12.77
CA GLU A 346 -2.04 -25.51 13.24
C GLU A 346 -1.12 -24.52 13.97
N ARG A 347 -0.24 -25.01 14.85
CA ARG A 347 0.70 -24.14 15.57
C ARG A 347 1.67 -23.41 14.64
N LEU A 348 2.09 -24.04 13.53
CA LEU A 348 2.87 -23.37 12.49
C LEU A 348 2.08 -22.20 11.86
N ILE A 349 0.80 -22.42 11.51
CA ILE A 349 -0.08 -21.37 10.95
C ILE A 349 -0.24 -20.21 11.93
N GLU A 350 -0.48 -20.51 13.22
CA GLU A 350 -0.58 -19.49 14.26
C GLU A 350 0.69 -18.67 14.37
N ARG A 351 1.86 -19.32 14.44
CA ARG A 351 3.16 -18.63 14.51
C ARG A 351 3.40 -17.73 13.31
N LEU A 352 3.01 -18.16 12.11
CA LEU A 352 3.10 -17.33 10.90
C LEU A 352 2.17 -16.11 10.96
N GLY A 353 1.00 -16.24 11.59
CA GLY A 353 0.08 -15.13 11.83
C GLY A 353 0.56 -14.15 12.91
N GLU A 354 1.32 -14.63 13.90
CA GLU A 354 1.90 -13.82 14.98
C GLU A 354 3.11 -12.98 14.52
N MET A 355 3.78 -13.39 13.44
CA MET A 355 4.97 -12.73 12.89
C MET A 355 4.63 -11.35 12.30
N ALA A 356 5.11 -10.30 12.98
CA ALA A 356 4.88 -8.90 12.60
C ALA A 356 5.48 -8.52 11.24
N ASP A 357 6.47 -9.28 10.78
CA ASP A 357 7.21 -9.06 9.54
C ASP A 357 6.60 -9.79 8.33
N LEU A 358 5.61 -10.68 8.56
CA LEU A 358 4.88 -11.40 7.51
C LEU A 358 3.39 -11.02 7.47
N GLN A 359 2.77 -10.82 8.65
CA GLN A 359 1.36 -10.43 8.81
C GLN A 359 0.41 -11.23 7.89
N ILE A 360 0.62 -12.54 7.79
CA ILE A 360 -0.18 -13.44 6.95
C ILE A 360 -1.45 -13.81 7.73
N LYS A 361 -2.64 -13.65 7.13
CA LYS A 361 -3.88 -13.99 7.85
C LYS A 361 -4.39 -15.40 7.54
N LYS A 362 -4.24 -15.89 6.30
CA LYS A 362 -4.78 -17.19 5.89
C LYS A 362 -3.78 -17.93 4.98
N PRO A 363 -2.67 -18.46 5.53
CA PRO A 363 -1.71 -19.19 4.73
C PRO A 363 -2.23 -20.57 4.31
N SER A 364 -1.80 -21.01 3.14
CA SER A 364 -1.84 -22.40 2.68
C SER A 364 -0.42 -22.96 2.68
N LEU A 365 -0.29 -24.23 3.05
CA LEU A 365 0.95 -24.94 3.29
C LEU A 365 1.06 -26.16 2.36
N SER A 366 2.23 -26.34 1.75
CA SER A 366 2.55 -27.52 0.97
C SER A 366 3.96 -28.00 1.26
N LEU A 367 4.18 -29.31 1.17
CA LEU A 367 5.48 -29.96 1.37
C LEU A 367 5.83 -30.74 0.11
N ALA A 368 6.92 -30.39 -0.56
CA ALA A 368 7.35 -30.99 -1.83
C ALA A 368 6.20 -31.09 -2.87
N GLY A 369 5.40 -30.02 -2.98
CA GLY A 369 4.23 -29.95 -3.88
C GLY A 369 2.99 -30.73 -3.42
N LYS A 370 3.05 -31.46 -2.29
CA LYS A 370 1.88 -32.13 -1.71
C LYS A 370 1.15 -31.21 -0.74
N PRO A 371 -0.19 -31.19 -0.76
CA PRO A 371 -0.95 -30.28 0.08
C PRO A 371 -0.88 -30.72 1.55
N LEU A 372 -0.33 -29.86 2.40
CA LEU A 372 -0.33 -30.06 3.85
C LEU A 372 -1.61 -29.46 4.45
N TYR A 373 -1.92 -28.21 4.11
CA TYR A 373 -3.17 -27.55 4.45
C TYR A 373 -3.50 -26.44 3.44
N PHE A 374 -4.70 -26.43 2.88
CA PHE A 374 -5.11 -25.44 1.87
C PHE A 374 -6.37 -24.69 2.32
N GLN A 375 -6.34 -23.37 2.23
CA GLN A 375 -7.50 -22.52 2.60
C GLN A 375 -8.59 -22.52 1.51
N ALA A 376 -8.21 -22.81 0.27
CA ALA A 376 -9.09 -22.84 -0.88
C ALA A 376 -8.54 -23.79 -1.96
N PRO A 377 -9.39 -24.32 -2.86
CA PRO A 377 -10.86 -24.29 -2.84
C PRO A 377 -11.46 -25.10 -1.67
N PRO A 378 -12.76 -24.93 -1.33
CA PRO A 378 -13.39 -25.55 -0.15
C PRO A 378 -13.26 -27.07 -0.06
N GLN A 379 -13.17 -27.74 -1.20
CA GLN A 379 -12.98 -29.20 -1.29
C GLN A 379 -11.61 -29.63 -0.73
N LEU A 380 -10.54 -28.88 -1.09
CA LEU A 380 -9.19 -29.13 -0.57
C LEU A 380 -9.07 -28.70 0.89
N GLU A 381 -9.75 -27.63 1.29
CA GLU A 381 -9.82 -27.21 2.69
C GLU A 381 -10.41 -28.32 3.56
N GLN A 382 -11.57 -28.86 3.21
CA GLN A 382 -12.18 -29.96 3.95
C GLN A 382 -11.32 -31.23 3.96
N ALA A 383 -10.66 -31.55 2.83
CA ALA A 383 -9.80 -32.73 2.72
C ALA A 383 -8.51 -32.61 3.53
N THR A 384 -7.95 -31.41 3.66
CA THR A 384 -6.67 -31.16 4.35
C THR A 384 -6.83 -30.68 5.80
N ARG A 385 -8.02 -30.23 6.20
CA ARG A 385 -8.33 -29.82 7.57
C ARG A 385 -7.90 -30.83 8.65
N PRO A 386 -8.08 -32.16 8.48
CA PRO A 386 -7.61 -33.12 9.48
C PRO A 386 -6.09 -33.12 9.71
N ASN A 387 -5.30 -32.51 8.81
CA ASN A 387 -3.86 -32.39 9.00
C ASN A 387 -3.48 -31.30 10.02
N LEU A 388 -4.39 -30.38 10.35
CA LEU A 388 -4.12 -29.28 11.29
C LEU A 388 -3.74 -29.80 12.68
N GLU A 389 -4.40 -30.87 13.13
CA GLU A 389 -4.17 -31.50 14.44
C GLU A 389 -2.94 -32.42 14.46
N LYS A 390 -2.35 -32.73 13.30
CA LYS A 390 -1.17 -33.60 13.24
C LYS A 390 0.07 -32.85 13.73
N LYS A 391 0.96 -33.56 14.42
CA LYS A 391 2.26 -33.04 14.82
C LYS A 391 3.13 -32.83 13.59
N LEU A 392 3.92 -31.75 13.60
CA LEU A 392 4.86 -31.46 12.52
C LEU A 392 5.82 -32.64 12.30
N VAL A 393 6.28 -33.28 13.38
CA VAL A 393 7.20 -34.44 13.31
C VAL A 393 6.63 -35.63 12.53
N ASP A 394 5.30 -35.76 12.49
CA ASP A 394 4.62 -36.87 11.82
C ASP A 394 4.42 -36.59 10.32
N VAL A 395 4.53 -35.31 9.90
CA VAL A 395 4.23 -34.86 8.53
C VAL A 395 5.46 -34.34 7.78
N CYS A 396 6.48 -33.85 8.47
CA CYS A 396 7.74 -33.39 7.89
C CYS A 396 8.94 -33.89 8.69
N LYS A 397 10.10 -33.97 8.01
CA LYS A 397 11.38 -34.33 8.58
C LYS A 397 12.20 -33.08 8.91
N GLU A 398 13.21 -33.24 9.75
CA GLU A 398 14.19 -32.18 9.98
C GLU A 398 14.88 -31.79 8.66
N GLY A 399 14.93 -30.50 8.38
CA GLY A 399 15.46 -29.93 7.15
C GLY A 399 14.47 -29.89 5.98
N ASP A 400 13.25 -30.41 6.13
CA ASP A 400 12.23 -30.29 5.09
C ASP A 400 11.79 -28.83 4.91
N GLU A 401 11.57 -28.45 3.65
CA GLU A 401 11.08 -27.13 3.28
C GLU A 401 9.56 -27.14 3.05
N ILE A 402 8.82 -26.44 3.89
CA ILE A 402 7.39 -26.17 3.73
C ILE A 402 7.21 -24.88 2.93
N THR A 403 6.50 -24.96 1.81
CA THR A 403 6.14 -23.80 1.01
C THR A 403 4.83 -23.19 1.52
N VAL A 404 4.85 -21.88 1.79
CA VAL A 404 3.72 -21.08 2.28
C VAL A 404 3.27 -20.08 1.22
N THR A 405 1.95 -20.02 1.01
CA THR A 405 1.29 -19.08 0.08
C THR A 405 0.04 -18.46 0.74
N ASP A 406 -0.39 -17.26 0.33
CA ASP A 406 -1.69 -16.67 0.73
C ASP A 406 -2.44 -16.26 -0.55
N ALA A 407 -3.70 -16.66 -0.69
CA ALA A 407 -4.49 -16.40 -1.90
C ALA A 407 -4.67 -14.90 -2.23
N ARG A 408 -4.46 -14.00 -1.26
CA ARG A 408 -4.60 -12.55 -1.44
C ARG A 408 -3.30 -11.86 -1.78
N LEU A 409 -2.17 -12.54 -1.66
CA LEU A 409 -0.85 -11.95 -1.78
C LEU A 409 0.01 -12.82 -2.71
N PRO A 410 0.52 -12.30 -3.82
CA PRO A 410 1.26 -13.10 -4.78
C PRO A 410 2.72 -13.33 -4.33
N PHE A 411 2.90 -13.99 -3.17
CA PHE A 411 4.21 -14.34 -2.60
C PHE A 411 4.35 -15.85 -2.37
N THR A 412 5.59 -16.32 -2.28
CA THR A 412 5.92 -17.70 -1.89
C THR A 412 7.05 -17.69 -0.85
N LEU A 413 6.81 -18.29 0.32
CA LEU A 413 7.81 -18.39 1.39
C LEU A 413 8.20 -19.85 1.63
N GLY A 414 9.48 -20.17 1.55
CA GLY A 414 10.02 -21.45 2.03
C GLY A 414 10.28 -21.39 3.53
N ILE A 415 9.93 -22.45 4.26
CA ILE A 415 10.22 -22.61 5.68
C ILE A 415 10.97 -23.91 5.90
N ILE A 416 12.22 -23.83 6.35
CA ILE A 416 13.00 -25.01 6.76
C ILE A 416 12.61 -25.35 8.19
N VAL A 417 12.04 -26.54 8.37
CA VAL A 417 11.60 -27.05 9.67
C VAL A 417 12.77 -27.71 10.39
N ASN A 418 13.12 -27.20 11.56
CA ASN A 418 14.10 -27.80 12.45
C ASN A 418 13.40 -28.24 13.75
N PHE A 419 13.69 -29.43 14.25
CA PHE A 419 13.12 -29.91 15.52
C PHE A 419 14.12 -29.73 16.65
N ALA A 420 13.68 -29.15 17.77
CA ALA A 420 14.49 -28.86 18.95
C ALA A 420 14.14 -29.76 20.13
#